data_AF-A0A2J6JFK6-F1
#
_entry.id   AF-A0A2J6JFK6-F1
#
_cell.length_a   1.000
_cell.length_b   1.000
_cell.length_c   1.000
_cell.angle_alpha   90.00
_cell.angle_beta   90.00
_cell.angle_gamma   90.00
#
_symmetry.space_group_name_H-M   'P 1'
#
loop_
_entity.id
_entity.type
_entity.pdbx_description
1 polymer ?
#
loop_
_entity_poly.entity_id
_entity_poly.type
_entity_poly.pdbx_seq_one_letter_code
_entity_poly.pdbx_strand_id
1 'polypeptide(L)'
;NRGRIEAAMNDEIATIKQRYEEQAKPLGDDIRQLSQGVQVWCEANREAITQGGKVKFATLTTGKVNWRTRPPKVTLRGKESILENLKRLGLARFVRTSEEINKEAMLNEPALAKTVPGVNITQGEDFVITPFETELEEVA
;
A
#
# COMPACT_ATOMS: atom_id res chain seq x y z
N ASN A 1 -3.18 25.70 21.98
CA ASN A 1 -4.10 24.63 21.51
C ASN A 1 -3.29 23.65 20.66
N ARG A 2 -3.22 22.38 21.08
CA ARG A 2 -2.42 21.33 20.43
C ARG A 2 -2.82 21.10 18.96
N GLY A 3 -4.11 21.15 18.64
CA GLY A 3 -4.59 20.98 17.26
C GLY A 3 -4.08 22.05 16.29
N ARG A 4 -3.87 23.29 16.76
CA ARG A 4 -3.28 24.36 15.94
C ARG A 4 -1.78 24.13 15.65
N ILE A 5 -1.06 23.52 16.59
CA ILE A 5 0.36 23.18 16.42
C ILE A 5 0.50 22.01 15.43
N GLU A 6 -0.34 20.99 15.57
CA GLU A 6 -0.39 19.85 14.64
C GLU A 6 -0.76 20.31 13.21
N ALA A 7 -1.72 21.22 13.07
CA ALA A 7 -2.09 21.80 11.78
C ALA A 7 -0.92 22.57 11.15
N ALA A 8 -0.28 23.48 11.90
CA ALA A 8 0.88 24.24 11.42
C ALA A 8 2.05 23.34 11.01
N MET A 9 2.33 22.28 11.77
CA MET A 9 3.34 21.28 11.42
C MET A 9 3.01 20.58 10.10
N ASN A 10 1.75 20.18 9.90
CA ASN A 10 1.33 19.52 8.67
C ASN A 10 1.42 20.45 7.46
N ASP A 11 1.10 21.73 7.62
CA ASP A 11 1.24 22.76 6.58
C ASP A 11 2.71 22.96 6.17
N GLU A 12 3.63 22.97 7.14
CA GLU A 12 5.06 23.02 6.87
C GLU A 12 5.57 21.79 6.11
N ILE A 13 5.16 20.59 6.54
CA ILE A 13 5.49 19.32 5.85
C ILE A 13 4.97 19.35 4.41
N ALA A 14 3.73 19.80 4.19
CA ALA A 14 3.14 19.91 2.86
C ALA A 14 3.95 20.87 1.96
N THR A 15 4.33 22.03 2.50
CA THR A 15 5.13 23.03 1.77
C THR A 15 6.51 22.48 1.38
N ILE A 16 7.19 21.79 2.30
CA ILE A 16 8.49 21.16 2.04
C ILE A 16 8.35 20.10 0.94
N LYS A 17 7.33 19.24 1.05
CA LYS A 17 7.07 18.18 0.06
C LYS A 17 6.83 18.78 -1.33
N GLN A 18 5.97 19.78 -1.44
CA GLN A 18 5.66 20.44 -2.71
C GLN A 18 6.91 21.03 -3.36
N ARG A 19 7.75 21.73 -2.59
CA ARG A 19 8.99 22.33 -3.10
C ARG A 19 9.92 21.29 -3.73
N TYR A 20 10.14 20.16 -3.07
CA TYR A 20 11.01 19.11 -3.59
C TYR A 20 10.37 18.35 -4.76
N GLU A 21 9.05 18.18 -4.77
CA GLU A 21 8.33 17.62 -5.92
C GLU A 21 8.45 18.50 -7.16
N GLU A 22 8.32 19.82 -7.02
CA GLU A 22 8.49 20.77 -8.12
C GLU A 22 9.91 20.77 -8.68
N GLN A 23 10.93 20.68 -7.82
CA GLN A 23 12.33 20.57 -8.26
C GLN A 23 12.64 19.23 -8.94
N ALA A 24 12.05 18.13 -8.45
CA ALA A 24 12.27 16.80 -9.01
C ALA A 24 11.50 16.57 -10.31
N LYS A 25 10.38 17.26 -10.52
CA LYS A 25 9.50 17.10 -11.68
C LYS A 25 10.21 17.19 -13.04
N PRO A 26 10.97 18.25 -13.37
CA PRO A 26 11.64 18.34 -14.67
C PRO A 26 12.62 17.20 -14.91
N LEU A 27 13.40 16.79 -13.89
CA LEU A 27 14.31 15.66 -13.99
C LEU A 27 13.57 14.34 -14.25
N GLY A 28 12.42 14.15 -13.58
CA GLY A 28 11.56 12.99 -13.81
C GLY A 28 10.96 12.96 -15.21
N ASP A 29 10.60 14.12 -15.76
CA ASP A 29 10.07 14.27 -17.11
C ASP A 29 11.17 13.99 -18.17
N ASP A 30 12.39 14.51 -17.99
CA ASP A 30 13.55 14.24 -18.84
C ASP A 30 13.90 12.74 -18.86
N ILE A 31 13.97 12.11 -17.68
CA ILE A 31 14.22 10.66 -17.57
C ILE A 31 13.15 9.88 -18.32
N ARG A 32 11.88 10.28 -18.21
CA ARG A 32 10.77 9.62 -18.91
C ARG A 32 10.92 9.74 -20.43
N GLN A 33 11.19 10.93 -20.93
CA GLN A 33 11.35 11.19 -22.36
C GLN A 33 12.55 10.43 -22.94
N LEU A 34 13.71 10.51 -22.28
CA LEU A 34 14.92 9.79 -22.70
C LEU A 34 14.72 8.26 -22.65
N SER A 35 14.09 7.75 -21.60
CA SER A 35 13.79 6.32 -21.46
C SER A 35 12.87 5.83 -22.58
N GLN A 36 11.86 6.63 -22.96
CA GLN A 36 10.99 6.32 -24.09
C GLN A 36 11.75 6.30 -25.42
N GLY A 37 12.63 7.27 -25.66
CA GLY A 37 13.48 7.29 -26.85
C GLY A 37 14.39 6.06 -26.95
N VAL A 38 15.04 5.69 -25.85
CA VAL A 38 15.85 4.46 -25.76
C VAL A 38 15.00 3.23 -26.03
N GLN A 39 13.81 3.14 -25.45
CA GLN A 39 12.90 2.02 -25.66
C GLN A 39 12.51 1.88 -27.14
N VAL A 40 12.05 2.96 -27.78
CA VAL A 40 11.63 2.96 -29.19
C VAL A 40 12.77 2.51 -30.10
N TRP A 41 13.98 3.06 -29.90
CA TRP A 41 15.13 2.65 -30.69
C TRP A 41 15.51 1.18 -30.46
N CYS A 42 15.52 0.71 -29.21
CA CYS A 42 15.85 -0.67 -28.87
C CYS A 42 14.83 -1.67 -29.43
N GLU A 43 13.54 -1.30 -29.47
CA GLU A 43 12.49 -2.13 -30.05
C GLU A 43 12.61 -2.21 -31.57
N ALA A 44 12.86 -1.09 -32.24
CA ALA A 44 13.06 -1.05 -33.69
C ALA A 44 14.32 -1.80 -34.15
N ASN A 45 15.39 -1.80 -33.34
CA ASN A 45 16.68 -2.43 -33.68
C ASN A 45 16.90 -3.76 -32.96
N ARG A 46 15.84 -4.36 -32.41
CA ARG A 46 15.95 -5.48 -31.47
C ARG A 46 16.75 -6.63 -32.02
N GLU A 47 16.50 -7.07 -33.25
CA GLU A 47 17.22 -8.20 -33.84
C GLU A 47 18.73 -7.93 -33.96
N ALA A 48 19.09 -6.73 -34.43
CA ALA A 48 20.50 -6.33 -34.61
C ALA A 48 21.25 -6.31 -33.27
N ILE A 49 20.62 -5.78 -32.21
CA ILE A 49 21.27 -5.64 -30.89
C ILE A 49 21.16 -6.88 -30.01
N THR A 50 20.49 -7.94 -30.47
CA THR A 50 20.31 -9.20 -29.73
C THR A 50 20.82 -10.45 -30.46
N GLN A 51 21.70 -10.28 -31.46
CA GLN A 51 22.25 -11.37 -32.28
C GLN A 51 21.14 -12.20 -32.97
N GLY A 52 20.14 -11.51 -33.54
CA GLY A 52 18.96 -12.15 -34.13
C GLY A 52 18.05 -12.80 -33.09
N GLY A 53 17.99 -12.25 -31.87
CA GLY A 53 17.13 -12.75 -30.79
C GLY A 53 17.71 -13.87 -29.93
N LYS A 54 18.98 -14.26 -30.12
CA LYS A 54 19.66 -15.29 -29.29
C LYS A 54 19.81 -14.87 -27.83
N VAL A 55 19.96 -13.57 -27.57
CA VAL A 55 20.03 -13.01 -26.21
C VAL A 55 18.86 -12.06 -25.96
N LYS A 56 18.51 -11.83 -24.69
CA LYS A 56 17.44 -10.89 -24.30
C LYS A 56 18.00 -9.61 -23.67
N PHE A 57 19.19 -9.19 -24.07
CA PHE A 57 19.82 -7.98 -23.57
C PHE A 57 20.77 -7.38 -24.62
N ALA A 58 21.05 -6.09 -24.49
CA ALA A 58 22.09 -5.39 -25.23
C ALA A 58 22.94 -4.56 -24.25
N THR A 59 24.26 -4.67 -24.36
CA THR A 59 25.21 -3.85 -23.60
C THR A 59 25.59 -2.64 -24.46
N LEU A 60 25.46 -1.44 -23.89
CA LEU A 60 25.78 -0.15 -24.49
C LEU A 60 26.97 0.46 -23.73
N THR A 61 27.55 1.53 -24.27
CA THR A 61 28.73 2.19 -23.67
C THR A 61 28.50 2.64 -22.22
N THR A 62 27.28 3.10 -21.91
CA THR A 62 26.93 3.66 -20.59
C THR A 62 26.00 2.77 -19.76
N GLY A 63 25.67 1.57 -20.24
CA GLY A 63 24.73 0.72 -19.52
C GLY A 63 24.25 -0.51 -20.28
N LYS A 64 23.16 -1.11 -19.81
CA LYS A 64 22.59 -2.34 -20.39
C LYS A 64 21.08 -2.26 -20.41
N VAL A 65 20.49 -2.67 -21.54
CA VAL A 65 19.04 -2.88 -21.67
C VAL A 65 18.74 -4.37 -21.70
N ASN A 66 17.60 -4.78 -21.15
CA ASN A 66 17.17 -6.17 -21.21
C ASN A 66 15.65 -6.29 -21.37
N TRP A 67 15.23 -7.38 -22.00
CA TRP A 67 13.83 -7.78 -22.12
C TRP A 67 13.58 -8.90 -21.13
N ARG A 68 12.89 -8.57 -20.04
CA ARG A 68 12.46 -9.55 -19.03
C ARG A 68 11.00 -9.92 -19.22
N THR A 69 10.71 -11.21 -19.11
CA THR A 69 9.34 -11.69 -18.89
C THR A 69 9.01 -11.44 -17.42
N ARG A 70 7.98 -10.64 -17.14
CA ARG A 70 7.49 -10.48 -15.77
C ARG A 70 6.93 -11.82 -15.27
N PRO A 71 7.11 -12.17 -13.99
CA PRO A 71 6.45 -13.35 -13.44
C PRO A 71 4.93 -13.23 -13.61
N PRO A 72 4.22 -14.35 -13.77
CA PRO A 72 2.76 -14.34 -13.87
C PRO A 72 2.13 -13.57 -12.69
N LYS A 73 1.13 -12.74 -13.00
CA LYS A 73 0.35 -12.00 -12.00
C LYS A 73 -1.07 -12.54 -11.98
N VAL A 74 -1.58 -12.86 -10.79
CA VAL A 74 -2.99 -13.15 -10.57
C VAL A 74 -3.73 -11.83 -10.34
N THR A 75 -4.84 -11.61 -11.05
CA THR A 75 -5.76 -10.49 -10.85
C THR A 75 -7.15 -11.04 -10.62
N LEU A 76 -7.84 -10.54 -9.59
CA LEU A 76 -9.15 -11.05 -9.17
C LEU A 76 -10.21 -9.96 -9.36
N ARG A 77 -11.37 -10.33 -9.91
CA ARG A 77 -12.57 -9.48 -9.99
C ARG A 77 -13.75 -10.28 -9.45
N GLY A 78 -14.56 -9.69 -8.56
CA GLY A 78 -15.66 -10.41 -7.91
C GLY A 78 -15.14 -11.49 -6.94
N LYS A 79 -14.41 -11.07 -5.91
CA LYS A 79 -13.74 -11.99 -4.96
C LYS A 79 -14.69 -12.98 -4.30
N GLU A 80 -15.93 -12.59 -4.02
CA GLU A 80 -16.94 -13.44 -3.37
C GLU A 80 -17.34 -14.63 -4.25
N SER A 81 -17.69 -14.39 -5.52
CA SER A 81 -18.01 -15.45 -6.47
C SER A 81 -16.80 -16.35 -6.73
N ILE A 82 -15.59 -15.79 -6.77
CA ILE A 82 -14.36 -16.59 -6.88
C ILE A 82 -14.24 -17.51 -5.65
N LEU A 83 -14.43 -17.00 -4.44
CA LEU A 83 -14.33 -17.78 -3.21
C LEU A 83 -15.38 -18.90 -3.16
N GLU A 84 -16.63 -18.62 -3.54
CA GLU A 84 -17.70 -19.60 -3.63
C GLU A 84 -17.36 -20.71 -4.63
N ASN A 85 -16.90 -20.34 -5.82
CA ASN A 85 -16.48 -21.31 -6.84
C ASN A 85 -15.28 -22.14 -6.39
N LEU A 86 -14.29 -21.54 -5.73
CA LEU A 86 -13.14 -22.26 -5.18
C LEU A 86 -13.57 -23.29 -4.12
N LYS A 87 -14.53 -22.93 -3.25
CA LYS A 87 -15.12 -23.86 -2.27
C LYS A 87 -15.92 -24.97 -2.95
N ARG A 88 -16.78 -24.64 -3.91
CA ARG A 88 -17.61 -25.58 -4.69
C ARG A 88 -16.76 -26.60 -5.46
N LEU A 89 -15.62 -26.16 -6.01
CA LEU A 89 -14.68 -27.01 -6.75
C LEU A 89 -13.68 -27.75 -5.85
N GLY A 90 -13.77 -27.62 -4.52
CA GLY A 90 -12.85 -28.27 -3.58
C GLY A 90 -11.39 -27.79 -3.72
N LEU A 91 -11.17 -26.58 -4.24
CA LEU A 91 -9.84 -26.01 -4.47
C LEU A 91 -9.29 -25.30 -3.23
N ALA A 92 -9.32 -25.99 -2.08
CA ALA A 92 -8.94 -25.43 -0.78
C ALA A 92 -7.51 -24.86 -0.75
N ARG A 93 -6.58 -25.38 -1.58
CA ARG A 93 -5.20 -24.87 -1.71
C ARG A 93 -5.09 -23.40 -2.16
N PHE A 94 -6.15 -22.85 -2.74
CA PHE A 94 -6.23 -21.44 -3.17
C PHE A 94 -7.02 -20.57 -2.20
N VAL A 95 -7.53 -21.14 -1.11
CA VAL A 95 -8.29 -20.44 -0.07
C VAL A 95 -7.42 -20.39 1.18
N ARG A 96 -7.13 -19.17 1.66
CA ARG A 96 -6.47 -18.97 2.96
C ARG A 96 -7.54 -18.68 4.01
N THR A 97 -7.57 -19.49 5.06
CA THR A 97 -8.40 -19.25 6.24
C THR A 97 -7.55 -18.56 7.31
N SER A 98 -8.07 -17.51 7.93
CA SER A 98 -7.48 -16.86 9.10
C SER A 98 -8.49 -16.99 10.23
N GLU A 99 -8.07 -17.57 11.35
CA GLU A 99 -8.87 -17.65 12.56
C GLU A 99 -8.38 -16.58 13.51
N GLU A 100 -9.27 -15.68 13.92
CA GLU A 100 -8.96 -14.60 14.83
C GLU A 100 -9.79 -14.76 16.11
N ILE A 101 -9.17 -14.40 17.24
CA ILE A 101 -9.84 -14.46 18.54
C ILE A 101 -10.90 -13.38 18.60
N ASN A 102 -12.16 -13.78 18.77
CA ASN A 102 -13.26 -12.84 18.95
C ASN A 102 -13.31 -12.31 20.40
N LYS A 103 -12.60 -11.19 20.64
CA LYS A 103 -12.55 -10.56 21.96
C LYS A 103 -13.91 -10.00 22.42
N GLU A 104 -14.76 -9.54 21.50
CA GLU A 104 -16.09 -9.03 21.85
C GLU A 104 -16.99 -10.14 22.41
N ALA A 105 -17.01 -11.31 21.76
CA ALA A 105 -17.72 -12.48 22.27
C ALA A 105 -17.19 -12.92 23.65
N MET A 106 -15.86 -12.85 23.84
CA MET A 106 -15.26 -13.15 25.14
C MET A 106 -15.62 -12.13 26.22
N LEU A 107 -15.81 -10.86 25.86
CA LEU A 107 -16.31 -9.83 26.79
C LEU A 107 -17.80 -9.99 27.09
N ASN A 108 -18.60 -10.51 26.15
CA ASN A 108 -20.01 -10.85 26.36
C ASN A 108 -20.19 -12.06 27.30
N GLU A 109 -19.26 -13.02 27.25
CA GLU A 109 -19.26 -14.22 28.10
C GLU A 109 -17.99 -14.33 28.95
N PRO A 110 -17.73 -13.38 29.87
CA PRO A 110 -16.43 -13.24 30.52
C PRO A 110 -16.13 -14.40 31.49
N ALA A 111 -17.17 -15.03 32.06
CA ALA A 111 -17.00 -16.20 32.93
C ALA A 111 -16.45 -17.40 32.15
N LEU A 112 -17.01 -17.66 30.96
CA LEU A 112 -16.56 -18.73 30.08
C LEU A 112 -15.19 -18.41 29.48
N ALA A 113 -14.99 -17.18 29.02
CA ALA A 113 -13.73 -16.73 28.45
C ALA A 113 -12.54 -16.89 29.42
N LYS A 114 -12.73 -16.61 30.72
CA LYS A 114 -11.70 -16.79 31.75
C LYS A 114 -11.30 -18.24 32.01
N THR A 115 -12.10 -19.21 31.60
CA THR A 115 -11.72 -20.64 31.69
C THR A 115 -10.69 -21.05 30.65
N VAL A 116 -10.50 -20.24 29.60
CA VAL A 116 -9.54 -20.52 28.52
C VAL A 116 -8.13 -20.18 29.01
N PRO A 117 -7.18 -21.13 28.98
CA PRO A 117 -5.80 -20.86 29.39
C PRO A 117 -5.18 -19.70 28.61
N GLY A 118 -4.56 -18.75 29.32
CA GLY A 118 -3.90 -17.58 28.74
C GLY A 118 -4.82 -16.37 28.52
N VAL A 119 -6.12 -16.48 28.82
CA VAL A 119 -7.05 -15.35 28.75
C VAL A 119 -7.09 -14.62 30.10
N ASN A 120 -6.78 -13.33 30.07
CA ASN A 120 -6.94 -12.43 31.22
C ASN A 120 -7.84 -11.24 30.83
N ILE A 121 -8.92 -11.02 31.58
CA ILE A 121 -9.85 -9.90 31.38
C ILE A 121 -9.72 -8.98 32.60
N THR A 122 -9.11 -7.81 32.37
CA THR A 122 -8.88 -6.78 33.38
C THR A 122 -9.78 -5.58 33.12
N GLN A 123 -10.23 -4.95 34.20
CA GLN A 123 -10.96 -3.68 34.15
C GLN A 123 -10.25 -2.70 35.09
N GLY A 124 -10.04 -1.47 34.62
CA GLY A 124 -9.45 -0.38 35.38
C GLY A 124 -10.35 0.86 35.31
N GLU A 125 -10.06 1.83 36.16
CA GLU A 125 -10.70 3.16 36.16
C GLU A 125 -9.70 4.18 35.65
N ASP A 126 -10.09 4.96 34.64
CA ASP A 126 -9.28 6.05 34.10
C ASP A 126 -9.83 7.41 34.56
N PHE A 127 -8.95 8.26 35.08
CA PHE A 127 -9.29 9.64 35.38
C PHE A 127 -9.22 10.49 34.10
N VAL A 128 -10.38 10.97 33.63
CA VAL A 128 -10.51 11.74 32.39
C VAL A 128 -10.95 13.16 32.69
N ILE A 129 -10.16 14.15 32.25
CA ILE A 129 -10.56 15.56 32.20
C ILE A 129 -10.97 15.87 30.76
N THR A 130 -12.24 16.20 30.55
CA THR A 130 -12.74 16.71 29.27
C THR A 130 -12.97 18.21 29.40
N PRO A 131 -12.12 19.07 28.81
CA PRO A 131 -12.35 20.51 28.80
C PRO A 131 -13.61 20.84 28.00
N PHE A 132 -14.42 21.79 28.47
CA PHE A 132 -15.50 22.37 27.68
C PHE A 132 -14.91 23.41 26.71
N GLU A 133 -15.21 23.30 25.42
CA GLU A 133 -14.97 24.39 24.48
C GLU A 133 -16.17 25.35 24.53
N THR A 134 -15.93 26.62 24.83
CA THR A 134 -16.94 27.67 24.70
C THR A 134 -16.98 28.11 23.23
N GLU A 135 -18.08 27.83 22.52
CA GLU A 135 -18.33 28.44 21.23
C GLU A 135 -18.56 29.94 21.43
N LEU A 136 -17.83 30.76 20.67
CA LEU A 136 -18.06 32.20 20.65
C LEU A 136 -19.40 32.45 19.94
N GLU A 137 -20.43 32.86 20.68
CA GLU A 137 -21.64 33.42 20.08
C GLU A 137 -21.27 34.71 19.34
N GLU A 138 -21.35 34.68 18.01
CA GLU A 138 -21.40 35.92 17.22
C GLU A 138 -22.75 36.58 17.49
N VAL A 139 -22.74 37.63 18.31
CA VAL A 139 -23.87 38.54 18.45
C VAL A 139 -23.90 39.40 17.18
N ALA A 140 -24.94 39.20 16.37
CA ALA A 140 -25.24 39.98 15.17
C ALA A 140 -25.60 41.44 15.48
#